data_AF-A0A8I3NU33-F1
#
_entry.id   AF-A0A8I3NU33-F1
#
_cell.length_a   1.000
_cell.length_b   1.000
_cell.length_c   1.000
_cell.angle_alpha   90.00
_cell.angle_beta   90.00
_cell.angle_gamma   90.00
#
_symmetry.space_group_name_H-M   'P 1'
#
loop_
_entity.id
_entity.type
_entity.pdbx_description
1 polymer ?
#
loop_
_entity_poly.entity_id
_entity_poly.type
_entity_poly.pdbx_seq_one_letter_code
_entity_poly.pdbx_strand_id
1 'polypeptide(L)'
;MAGAIIENMSTRKLCVVGGALLALQVAAFLVGGLVGENAEVSMDVSLAYRDDMFAEWTEMAHERVPRKLKCTFTSPKTPEYEGRYYECDVLPFMEIGSVAHKYYLLNIRLPVNEKKKINVGIGEIKDIQLVGIHQNGGFTKVWFAMKTFLTPSIFIIMVWYWRRITMMSRPPVLLEKVIFALGISMTFINIPVEWFSIGFDWTWMLLFGDIRQGIFYAMLLSFWIIFCGEHMMDQHERNHIAGYWKQVGPIAVGSFCLFIFDMCERGVQLTNPFYSIWTTDVGTELAMAFIIVAGICLCLYFLFLCFMVFQVFRNISGKQSSLPAMSKVRRLHYEGLIFRFKFLMLITLACAAMTVIFFIVSQVTEGHWKWGGVTVQVNSAFFTGIYGMWNLYVFALMFLYAPSHKNYGEDQSNGDLGVHSGEEVQLTTTITHVDGPTEIYKLTRKEAQE
;
A
#
# COMPACT_ATOMS: atom_id res chain seq x y z
N MET A 1 42.56 6.38 -11.72
CA MET A 1 41.17 6.55 -12.18
C MET A 1 40.44 7.36 -11.13
N ALA A 2 39.93 8.54 -11.47
CA ALA A 2 39.21 9.39 -10.51
C ALA A 2 37.82 8.78 -10.24
N GLY A 3 37.57 8.36 -9.00
CA GLY A 3 36.30 7.76 -8.59
C GLY A 3 35.14 8.76 -8.71
N ALA A 4 33.94 8.25 -8.99
CA ALA A 4 32.75 9.07 -9.12
C ALA A 4 32.39 9.74 -7.78
N ILE A 5 31.77 10.93 -7.80
CA ILE A 5 31.42 11.71 -6.59
C ILE A 5 30.61 10.88 -5.57
N ILE A 6 29.80 9.94 -6.06
CA ILE A 6 28.99 9.03 -5.24
C ILE A 6 29.84 8.07 -4.38
N GLU A 7 31.05 7.72 -4.80
CA GLU A 7 31.95 6.80 -4.09
C GLU A 7 32.66 7.47 -2.91
N ASN A 8 32.78 8.80 -2.94
CA ASN A 8 33.43 9.62 -1.88
C ASN A 8 32.42 10.35 -0.97
N MET A 9 31.12 10.21 -1.21
CA MET A 9 30.07 10.84 -0.41
C MET A 9 29.75 10.02 0.84
N SER A 10 29.91 10.63 2.02
CA SER A 10 29.44 10.02 3.26
C SER A 10 27.91 9.93 3.27
N THR A 11 27.36 8.95 3.99
CA THR A 11 25.91 8.74 4.14
C THR A 11 25.18 10.02 4.54
N ARG A 12 25.81 10.86 5.37
CA ARG A 12 25.26 12.14 5.81
C ARG A 12 25.11 13.14 4.65
N LYS A 13 26.09 13.19 3.74
CA LYS A 13 26.02 14.05 2.54
C LYS A 13 24.97 13.54 1.56
N LEU A 14 24.84 12.22 1.40
CA LEU A 14 23.83 11.61 0.53
C LEU A 14 22.40 11.90 1.03
N CYS A 15 22.14 11.80 2.34
CA CYS A 15 20.85 12.17 2.92
C CYS A 15 20.52 13.66 2.76
N VAL A 16 21.52 14.55 2.85
CA VAL A 16 21.32 16.00 2.64
C VAL A 16 20.97 16.29 1.17
N VAL A 17 21.68 15.68 0.22
CA VAL A 17 21.40 15.83 -1.22
C VAL A 17 20.02 15.25 -1.57
N GLY A 18 19.68 14.07 -1.05
CA GLY A 18 18.35 13.47 -1.22
C GLY A 18 17.24 14.32 -0.63
N GLY A 19 17.44 14.88 0.58
CA GLY A 19 16.49 15.80 1.20
C GLY A 19 16.33 17.11 0.43
N ALA A 20 17.41 17.67 -0.12
CA ALA A 20 17.37 18.88 -0.94
C ALA A 20 16.64 18.66 -2.27
N LEU A 21 16.90 17.53 -2.94
CA LEU A 21 16.18 17.16 -4.17
C LEU A 21 14.69 16.94 -3.91
N LEU A 22 14.35 16.31 -2.79
CA LEU A 22 12.96 16.10 -2.38
C LEU A 22 12.26 17.43 -2.05
N ALA A 23 12.93 18.36 -1.37
CA ALA A 23 12.42 19.71 -1.12
C ALA A 23 12.22 20.52 -2.41
N LEU A 24 13.15 20.41 -3.37
CA LEU A 24 13.02 21.02 -4.70
C LEU A 24 11.85 20.42 -5.49
N GLN A 25 11.64 19.11 -5.41
CA GLN A 25 10.51 18.43 -6.03
C GLN A 25 9.18 18.90 -5.42
N VAL A 26 9.11 19.04 -4.10
CA VAL A 26 7.93 19.59 -3.39
C VAL A 26 7.69 21.04 -3.79
N ALA A 27 8.74 21.87 -3.89
CA ALA A 27 8.63 23.26 -4.34
C ALA A 27 8.14 23.35 -5.80
N ALA A 28 8.62 22.48 -6.69
CA ALA A 28 8.16 22.43 -8.09
C ALA A 28 6.67 22.06 -8.20
N PHE A 29 6.18 21.13 -7.37
CA PHE A 29 4.76 20.81 -7.29
C PHE A 29 3.91 21.97 -6.76
N LEU A 30 4.43 22.72 -5.77
CA LEU A 30 3.74 23.91 -5.23
C LEU A 30 3.68 25.07 -6.23
N VAL A 31 4.70 25.23 -7.07
CA VAL A 31 4.74 26.29 -8.10
C VAL A 31 3.80 25.98 -9.27
N GLY A 32 3.58 24.71 -9.62
CA GLY A 32 2.64 24.32 -10.68
C GLY A 32 1.15 24.44 -10.31
N GLY A 33 0.82 24.55 -9.02
CA GLY A 33 -0.57 24.59 -8.53
C GLY A 33 -1.19 25.99 -8.44
N LEU A 34 -0.41 27.06 -8.68
CA LEU A 34 -0.88 28.43 -8.53
C LEU A 34 -1.25 29.06 -9.88
N VAL A 35 -2.49 29.55 -9.93
CA VAL A 35 -3.06 30.59 -10.80
C VAL A 35 -3.99 30.13 -11.93
N GLY A 36 -5.25 30.55 -11.78
CA GLY A 36 -6.24 30.76 -12.83
C GLY A 36 -7.61 31.08 -12.22
N GLU A 37 -8.08 32.33 -12.31
CA GLU A 37 -9.48 32.66 -12.04
C GLU A 37 -10.35 32.03 -13.13
N ASN A 38 -10.98 30.90 -12.80
CA ASN A 38 -11.86 30.18 -13.71
C ASN A 38 -13.31 30.58 -13.46
N ALA A 39 -14.10 30.72 -14.53
CA ALA A 39 -15.54 30.95 -14.41
C ALA A 39 -16.20 29.75 -13.70
N GLU A 40 -17.25 29.99 -12.92
CA GLU A 40 -17.96 28.95 -12.19
C GLU A 40 -19.34 28.71 -12.80
N VAL A 41 -19.63 27.45 -13.14
CA VAL A 41 -20.96 27.00 -13.53
C VAL A 41 -21.66 26.37 -12.34
N SER A 42 -22.86 26.84 -12.02
CA SER A 42 -23.74 26.30 -10.99
C SER A 42 -24.86 25.50 -11.64
N MET A 43 -24.86 24.18 -11.45
CA MET A 43 -25.89 23.27 -11.95
C MET A 43 -26.90 22.95 -10.85
N ASP A 44 -28.18 23.10 -11.12
CA ASP A 44 -29.28 22.67 -10.26
C ASP A 44 -29.67 21.25 -10.70
N VAL A 45 -29.28 20.24 -9.92
CA VAL A 45 -29.30 18.84 -10.34
C VAL A 45 -30.24 18.03 -9.48
N SER A 46 -31.14 17.27 -10.11
CA SER A 46 -31.97 16.25 -9.45
C SER A 46 -31.64 14.87 -10.02
N LEU A 47 -31.34 13.93 -9.13
CA LEU A 47 -31.20 12.51 -9.44
C LEU A 47 -32.40 11.75 -8.87
N ALA A 48 -33.05 10.95 -9.70
CA ALA A 48 -34.13 10.07 -9.30
C ALA A 48 -33.92 8.64 -9.82
N TYR A 49 -34.56 7.67 -9.18
CA TYR A 49 -34.49 6.27 -9.56
C TYR A 49 -35.86 5.62 -9.66
N ARG A 50 -35.91 4.49 -10.38
CA ARG A 50 -37.04 3.55 -10.38
C ARG A 50 -36.58 2.17 -10.83
N ASP A 51 -37.35 1.15 -10.44
CA ASP A 51 -37.10 -0.25 -10.84
C ASP A 51 -38.11 -0.80 -11.84
N ASP A 52 -39.31 -0.20 -11.90
CA ASP A 52 -40.34 -0.49 -12.90
C ASP A 52 -40.51 0.69 -13.86
N MET A 53 -40.69 0.40 -15.14
CA MET A 53 -40.83 1.37 -16.22
C MET A 53 -42.09 2.23 -16.11
N PHE A 54 -43.12 1.74 -15.40
CA PHE A 54 -44.39 2.45 -15.20
C PHE A 54 -44.56 3.04 -13.79
N ALA A 55 -43.59 2.82 -12.90
CA ALA A 55 -43.62 3.41 -11.57
C ALA A 55 -43.21 4.90 -11.60
N GLU A 56 -43.63 5.62 -10.57
CA GLU A 56 -43.20 6.98 -10.31
C GLU A 56 -41.70 7.02 -9.94
N TRP A 57 -41.06 8.16 -10.23
CA TRP A 57 -39.66 8.39 -9.91
C TRP A 57 -39.51 8.78 -8.44
N THR A 58 -38.59 8.14 -7.73
CA THR A 58 -38.21 8.52 -6.37
C THR A 58 -36.94 9.34 -6.41
N GLU A 59 -36.97 10.53 -5.83
CA GLU A 59 -35.79 11.42 -5.76
C GLU A 59 -34.74 10.84 -4.80
N MET A 60 -33.48 10.74 -5.25
CA MET A 60 -32.33 10.33 -4.45
C MET A 60 -31.62 11.52 -3.84
N ALA A 61 -31.33 12.50 -4.67
CA ALA A 61 -30.52 13.66 -4.31
C ALA A 61 -30.91 14.83 -5.20
N HIS A 62 -31.05 15.99 -4.58
CA HIS A 62 -31.26 17.25 -5.28
C HIS A 62 -30.39 18.31 -4.64
N GLU A 63 -29.42 18.79 -5.40
CA GLU A 63 -28.43 19.73 -4.91
C GLU A 63 -27.97 20.69 -6.01
N ARG A 64 -27.49 21.84 -5.56
CA ARG A 64 -26.79 22.79 -6.45
C ARG A 64 -25.31 22.46 -6.49
N VAL A 65 -24.83 22.10 -7.66
CA VAL A 65 -23.49 21.61 -7.93
C VAL A 65 -22.67 22.69 -8.63
N PRO A 66 -21.86 23.48 -7.89
CA PRO A 66 -20.91 24.40 -8.50
C PRO A 66 -19.71 23.65 -9.09
N ARG A 67 -19.21 24.09 -10.24
CA ARG A 67 -17.98 23.58 -10.88
C ARG A 67 -17.21 24.70 -11.55
N LYS A 68 -15.89 24.65 -11.44
CA LYS A 68 -15.00 25.60 -12.10
C LYS A 68 -14.74 25.16 -13.54
N LEU A 69 -14.99 26.03 -14.51
CA LEU A 69 -14.76 25.82 -15.94
C LEU A 69 -13.32 26.18 -16.30
N LYS A 70 -12.49 25.16 -16.51
CA LYS A 70 -11.15 25.30 -17.08
C LYS A 70 -11.25 25.09 -18.59
N CYS A 71 -11.47 26.18 -19.31
CA CYS A 71 -11.68 26.17 -20.75
C CYS A 71 -10.64 27.04 -21.45
N THR A 72 -10.02 26.48 -22.49
CA THR A 72 -9.04 27.20 -23.32
C THR A 72 -9.55 27.30 -24.75
N PHE A 73 -9.31 28.46 -25.37
CA PHE A 73 -9.60 28.66 -26.79
C PHE A 73 -8.28 28.71 -27.53
N THR A 74 -7.93 27.61 -28.18
CA THR A 74 -6.66 27.43 -28.89
C THR A 74 -6.64 28.15 -30.24
N SER A 75 -7.81 28.43 -30.81
CA SER A 75 -7.94 29.12 -32.10
C SER A 75 -7.73 30.64 -31.99
N PRO A 76 -7.28 31.32 -33.07
CA PRO A 76 -7.18 32.78 -33.08
C PRO A 76 -8.55 33.44 -32.83
N LYS A 77 -8.58 34.51 -32.04
CA LYS A 77 -9.80 35.30 -31.75
C LYS A 77 -10.15 36.23 -32.91
N THR A 78 -10.33 35.69 -34.11
CA THR A 78 -10.82 36.41 -35.28
C THR A 78 -12.25 35.98 -35.60
N PRO A 79 -13.05 36.84 -36.26
CA PRO A 79 -14.45 36.53 -36.59
C PRO A 79 -14.63 35.25 -37.43
N GLU A 80 -13.58 34.82 -38.15
CA GLU A 80 -13.57 33.58 -38.93
C GLU A 80 -13.67 32.30 -38.07
N TYR A 81 -13.27 32.37 -36.80
CA TYR A 81 -13.31 31.23 -35.86
C TYR A 81 -14.45 31.34 -34.84
N GLU A 82 -15.38 32.29 -35.02
CA GLU A 82 -16.60 32.35 -34.20
C GLU A 82 -17.41 31.05 -34.34
N GLY A 83 -17.94 30.56 -33.21
CA GLY A 83 -18.71 29.31 -33.15
C GLY A 83 -17.88 28.03 -33.01
N ARG A 84 -16.54 28.10 -32.99
CA ARG A 84 -15.68 26.96 -32.61
C ARG A 84 -15.86 26.62 -31.12
N TYR A 85 -15.77 25.34 -30.78
CA TYR A 85 -15.84 24.88 -29.40
C TYR A 85 -14.58 25.24 -28.60
N TYR A 86 -14.77 25.51 -27.32
CA TYR A 86 -13.68 25.57 -26.36
C TYR A 86 -13.18 24.18 -26.04
N GLU A 87 -11.87 24.07 -25.81
CA GLU A 87 -11.26 22.87 -25.27
C GLU A 87 -11.26 22.99 -23.75
N CYS A 88 -12.19 22.28 -23.10
CA CYS A 88 -12.39 22.31 -21.65
C CYS A 88 -11.98 20.99 -21.01
N ASP A 89 -11.49 21.07 -19.78
CA ASP A 89 -11.26 19.89 -18.94
C ASP A 89 -12.60 19.21 -18.59
N VAL A 90 -12.56 17.88 -18.45
CA VAL A 90 -13.72 17.10 -18.00
C VAL A 90 -14.02 17.42 -16.54
N LEU A 91 -15.28 17.73 -16.25
CA LEU A 91 -15.73 18.05 -14.89
C LEU A 91 -16.15 16.77 -14.15
N PRO A 92 -15.57 16.47 -12.97
CA PRO A 92 -16.07 15.38 -12.13
C PRO A 92 -17.49 15.74 -11.66
N PHE A 93 -18.46 14.89 -12.01
CA PHE A 93 -19.86 15.20 -11.79
C PHE A 93 -20.45 14.48 -10.58
N MET A 94 -20.51 13.15 -10.62
CA MET A 94 -21.12 12.31 -9.59
C MET A 94 -20.47 10.93 -9.53
N GLU A 95 -20.31 10.38 -8.33
CA GLU A 95 -19.95 8.97 -8.09
C GLU A 95 -20.94 8.39 -7.07
N ILE A 96 -21.71 7.38 -7.48
CA ILE A 96 -22.57 6.61 -6.56
C ILE A 96 -21.89 5.28 -6.22
N GLY A 97 -21.86 4.93 -4.93
CA GLY A 97 -21.11 3.77 -4.45
C GLY A 97 -21.76 2.41 -4.75
N SER A 98 -23.01 2.40 -5.20
CA SER A 98 -23.79 1.19 -5.49
C SER A 98 -24.77 1.47 -6.63
N VAL A 99 -24.96 0.46 -7.48
CA VAL A 99 -26.00 0.47 -8.52
C VAL A 99 -27.18 -0.35 -8.00
N ALA A 100 -27.98 0.29 -7.15
CA ALA A 100 -29.10 -0.34 -6.45
C ALA A 100 -30.34 -0.55 -7.34
N HIS A 101 -30.55 0.34 -8.31
CA HIS A 101 -31.77 0.39 -9.11
C HIS A 101 -31.49 0.17 -10.60
N LYS A 102 -32.53 -0.19 -11.35
CA LYS A 102 -32.41 -0.48 -12.79
C LYS A 102 -32.33 0.77 -13.66
N TYR A 103 -33.06 1.82 -13.28
CA TYR A 103 -33.18 3.04 -14.07
C TYR A 103 -32.92 4.27 -13.21
N TYR A 104 -32.15 5.20 -13.76
CA TYR A 104 -31.82 6.48 -13.17
C TYR A 104 -32.21 7.61 -14.13
N LEU A 105 -32.83 8.66 -13.59
CA LEU A 105 -33.14 9.90 -14.30
C LEU A 105 -32.31 11.02 -13.68
N LEU A 106 -31.56 11.71 -14.52
CA LEU A 106 -30.75 12.84 -14.13
C LEU A 106 -31.24 14.09 -14.87
N ASN A 107 -31.72 15.05 -14.11
CA ASN A 107 -32.14 16.35 -14.64
C ASN A 107 -31.09 17.39 -14.25
N ILE A 108 -30.54 18.10 -15.24
CA ILE A 108 -29.57 19.18 -15.03
C ILE A 108 -30.20 20.48 -15.52
N ARG A 109 -30.27 21.48 -14.66
CA ARG A 109 -30.73 22.83 -14.99
C ARG A 109 -29.63 23.85 -14.72
N LEU A 110 -29.48 24.83 -15.61
CA LEU A 110 -28.54 25.94 -15.48
C LEU A 110 -29.29 27.25 -15.20
N PRO A 111 -29.61 27.57 -13.94
CA PRO A 111 -30.32 28.81 -13.62
C PRO A 111 -29.40 30.03 -13.77
N VAL A 112 -29.86 31.10 -14.41
CA VAL A 112 -29.10 32.36 -14.55
C VAL A 112 -29.62 33.40 -13.56
N ASN A 113 -28.71 34.08 -12.86
CA ASN A 113 -29.07 35.18 -11.97
C ASN A 113 -28.00 36.28 -11.96
N GLU A 114 -28.28 37.39 -12.65
CA GLU A 114 -27.35 38.53 -12.76
C GLU A 114 -27.04 39.20 -11.42
N LYS A 115 -28.04 39.34 -10.53
CA LYS A 115 -27.86 40.00 -9.22
C LYS A 115 -26.89 39.24 -8.32
N LYS A 116 -26.95 37.91 -8.39
CA LYS A 116 -26.10 37.00 -7.60
C LYS A 116 -24.86 36.52 -8.38
N LYS A 117 -24.65 37.00 -9.61
CA LYS A 117 -23.60 36.54 -10.55
C LYS A 117 -23.57 35.02 -10.74
N ILE A 118 -24.74 34.36 -10.75
CA ILE A 118 -24.85 32.91 -10.97
C ILE A 118 -24.96 32.65 -12.47
N ASN A 119 -24.07 31.81 -13.01
CA ASN A 119 -24.02 31.45 -14.43
C ASN A 119 -23.93 32.66 -15.38
N VAL A 120 -23.23 33.71 -14.96
CA VAL A 120 -22.97 34.90 -15.78
C VAL A 120 -21.56 34.82 -16.35
N GLY A 121 -21.39 34.96 -17.66
CA GLY A 121 -20.08 34.95 -18.31
C GLY A 121 -19.43 33.56 -18.43
N ILE A 122 -20.22 32.48 -18.35
CA ILE A 122 -19.74 31.09 -18.49
C ILE A 122 -19.55 30.64 -19.95
N GLY A 123 -19.69 31.55 -20.92
CA GLY A 123 -19.65 31.25 -22.35
C GLY A 123 -21.00 30.80 -22.93
N GLU A 124 -21.01 30.45 -24.22
CA GLU A 124 -22.19 29.90 -24.90
C GLU A 124 -22.14 28.37 -24.88
N ILE A 125 -22.99 27.75 -24.05
CA ILE A 125 -23.09 26.30 -23.95
C ILE A 125 -24.07 25.80 -25.01
N LYS A 126 -23.60 24.91 -25.90
CA LYS A 126 -24.44 24.23 -26.88
C LYS A 126 -25.04 22.95 -26.33
N ASP A 127 -24.18 22.02 -25.93
CA ASP A 127 -24.55 20.69 -25.43
C ASP A 127 -23.73 20.33 -24.20
N ILE A 128 -24.27 19.42 -23.37
CA ILE A 128 -23.57 18.83 -22.23
C ILE A 128 -23.49 17.33 -22.46
N GLN A 129 -22.27 16.79 -22.44
CA GLN A 129 -22.02 15.35 -22.58
C GLN A 129 -21.79 14.73 -21.20
N LEU A 130 -22.34 13.53 -20.99
CA LEU A 130 -22.16 12.78 -19.75
C LEU A 130 -21.68 11.36 -20.08
N VAL A 131 -20.63 10.92 -19.39
CA VAL A 131 -20.05 9.59 -19.54
C VAL A 131 -20.35 8.78 -18.29
N GLY A 132 -21.15 7.71 -18.45
CA GLY A 132 -21.44 6.76 -17.38
C GLY A 132 -20.34 5.70 -17.30
N ILE A 133 -19.63 5.64 -16.16
CA ILE A 133 -18.61 4.63 -15.90
C ILE A 133 -19.13 3.69 -14.82
N HIS A 134 -19.13 2.39 -15.12
CA HIS A 134 -19.49 1.36 -14.15
C HIS A 134 -18.58 0.14 -14.33
N GLN A 135 -18.41 -0.63 -13.26
CA GLN A 135 -17.69 -1.89 -13.36
C GLN A 135 -18.47 -2.85 -14.26
N ASN A 136 -17.78 -3.50 -15.21
CA ASN A 136 -18.41 -4.47 -16.09
C ASN A 136 -18.88 -5.68 -15.26
N GLY A 137 -20.17 -6.03 -15.36
CA GLY A 137 -20.74 -7.14 -14.58
C GLY A 137 -20.06 -8.49 -14.81
N GLY A 138 -19.48 -8.72 -16.00
CA GLY A 138 -18.66 -9.90 -16.27
C GLY A 138 -17.38 -9.94 -15.41
N PHE A 139 -16.68 -8.80 -15.33
CA PHE A 139 -15.50 -8.65 -14.49
C PHE A 139 -15.86 -8.78 -13.00
N THR A 140 -16.96 -8.16 -12.54
CA THR A 140 -17.42 -8.26 -11.15
C THR A 140 -17.66 -9.72 -10.74
N LYS A 141 -18.27 -10.55 -11.60
CA LYS A 141 -18.47 -11.99 -11.31
C LYS A 141 -17.13 -12.73 -11.15
N VAL A 142 -16.18 -12.49 -12.05
CA VAL A 142 -14.84 -13.12 -11.98
C VAL A 142 -14.11 -12.66 -10.71
N TRP A 143 -14.20 -11.37 -10.39
CA TRP A 143 -13.61 -10.79 -9.19
C TRP A 143 -14.17 -11.43 -7.91
N PHE A 144 -15.49 -11.59 -7.83
CA PHE A 144 -16.15 -12.22 -6.69
C PHE A 144 -15.76 -13.70 -6.55
N ALA A 145 -15.76 -14.45 -7.66
CA ALA A 145 -15.33 -15.85 -7.66
C ALA A 145 -13.87 -15.99 -7.18
N MET A 146 -12.98 -15.12 -7.65
CA MET A 146 -11.59 -15.10 -7.26
C MET A 146 -11.43 -14.81 -5.76
N LYS A 147 -12.14 -13.80 -5.23
CA LYS A 147 -12.15 -13.51 -3.79
C LYS A 147 -12.64 -14.71 -2.99
N THR A 148 -13.82 -15.25 -3.32
CA THR A 148 -14.43 -16.41 -2.63
C THR A 148 -13.53 -17.64 -2.63
N PHE A 149 -12.74 -17.87 -3.68
CA PHE A 149 -11.77 -18.98 -3.73
C PHE A 149 -10.51 -18.70 -2.90
N LEU A 150 -10.02 -17.46 -2.89
CA LEU A 150 -8.79 -17.08 -2.19
C LEU A 150 -8.99 -16.85 -0.69
N THR A 151 -10.19 -16.46 -0.23
CA THR A 151 -10.46 -16.30 1.22
C THR A 151 -10.17 -17.57 2.02
N PRO A 152 -10.75 -18.75 1.70
CA PRO A 152 -10.54 -19.95 2.52
C PRO A 152 -9.09 -20.42 2.46
N SER A 153 -8.41 -20.32 1.30
CA SER A 153 -7.02 -20.77 1.18
C SER A 153 -6.06 -19.94 2.05
N ILE A 154 -6.17 -18.60 2.01
CA ILE A 154 -5.38 -17.70 2.86
C ILE A 154 -5.76 -17.86 4.34
N PHE A 155 -7.04 -18.02 4.66
CA PHE A 155 -7.49 -18.21 6.03
C PHE A 155 -6.96 -19.52 6.65
N ILE A 156 -7.04 -20.63 5.91
CA ILE A 156 -6.55 -21.95 6.38
C ILE A 156 -5.03 -21.90 6.63
N ILE A 157 -4.24 -21.36 5.70
CA ILE A 157 -2.79 -21.27 5.89
C ILE A 157 -2.43 -20.32 7.04
N MET A 158 -3.20 -19.24 7.26
CA MET A 158 -2.99 -18.31 8.37
C MET A 158 -3.26 -18.98 9.73
N VAL A 159 -4.37 -19.70 9.85
CA VAL A 159 -4.70 -20.48 11.06
C VAL A 159 -3.64 -21.56 11.30
N TRP A 160 -3.23 -22.28 10.24
CA TRP A 160 -2.16 -23.27 10.31
C TRP A 160 -0.85 -22.64 10.78
N TYR A 161 -0.44 -21.52 10.19
CA TYR A 161 0.79 -20.80 10.53
C TYR A 161 0.82 -20.40 12.00
N TRP A 162 -0.25 -19.76 12.49
CA TRP A 162 -0.32 -19.33 13.88
C TRP A 162 -0.33 -20.51 14.85
N ARG A 163 -1.09 -21.57 14.54
CA ARG A 163 -1.13 -22.80 15.34
C ARG A 163 0.27 -23.41 15.49
N ARG A 164 1.07 -23.43 14.41
CA ARG A 164 2.46 -23.92 14.45
C ARG A 164 3.35 -23.09 15.36
N ILE A 165 3.19 -21.77 15.33
CA ILE A 165 3.95 -20.86 16.18
C ILE A 165 3.63 -21.10 17.66
N THR A 166 2.35 -21.22 18.01
CA THR A 166 1.90 -21.41 19.39
C THR A 166 2.25 -22.76 20.00
N MET A 167 2.63 -23.76 19.19
CA MET A 167 3.11 -25.05 19.69
C MET A 167 4.56 -25.02 20.16
N MET A 168 5.33 -23.98 19.84
CA MET A 168 6.71 -23.84 20.32
C MET A 168 6.71 -23.37 21.78
N SER A 169 7.71 -23.81 22.56
CA SER A 169 7.90 -23.36 23.95
C SER A 169 8.36 -21.90 24.07
N ARG A 170 8.91 -21.33 22.99
CA ARG A 170 9.37 -19.92 22.94
C ARG A 170 8.22 -18.98 22.55
N PRO A 171 8.21 -17.72 23.03
CA PRO A 171 7.27 -16.71 22.57
C PRO A 171 7.49 -16.37 21.08
N PRO A 172 6.44 -15.95 20.34
CA PRO A 172 6.57 -15.57 18.93
C PRO A 172 7.51 -14.37 18.74
N VAL A 173 8.41 -14.47 17.75
CA VAL A 173 9.32 -13.37 17.41
C VAL A 173 8.61 -12.27 16.63
N LEU A 174 9.23 -11.08 16.53
CA LEU A 174 8.61 -9.94 15.86
C LEU A 174 8.27 -10.25 14.39
N LEU A 175 9.19 -10.89 13.67
CA LEU A 175 8.96 -11.22 12.26
C LEU A 175 7.75 -12.15 12.06
N GLU A 176 7.56 -13.12 12.95
CA GLU A 176 6.42 -14.05 12.91
C GLU A 176 5.09 -13.32 13.15
N LYS A 177 5.08 -12.38 14.10
CA LYS A 177 3.91 -11.52 14.39
C LYS A 177 3.55 -10.64 13.20
N VAL A 178 4.55 -10.06 12.52
CA VAL A 178 4.33 -9.18 11.37
C VAL A 178 3.83 -9.97 10.15
N ILE A 179 4.37 -11.16 9.89
CA ILE A 179 3.86 -12.06 8.84
C ILE A 179 2.41 -12.47 9.14
N PHE A 180 2.08 -12.78 10.40
CA PHE A 180 0.72 -13.08 10.79
C PHE A 180 -0.22 -11.88 10.57
N ALA A 181 0.20 -10.68 10.95
CA ALA A 181 -0.58 -9.46 10.74
C ALA A 181 -0.78 -9.12 9.24
N LEU A 182 0.21 -9.42 8.39
CA LEU A 182 0.09 -9.34 6.93
C LEU A 182 -0.90 -10.38 6.38
N GLY A 183 -0.93 -11.58 6.96
CA GLY A 183 -1.95 -12.60 6.64
C GLY A 183 -3.37 -12.16 7.02
N ILE A 184 -3.53 -11.48 8.17
CA ILE A 184 -4.81 -10.91 8.59
C ILE A 184 -5.27 -9.83 7.61
N SER A 185 -4.41 -8.87 7.25
CA SER A 185 -4.78 -7.81 6.30
C SER A 185 -5.12 -8.36 4.91
N MET A 186 -4.39 -9.37 4.45
CA MET A 186 -4.71 -10.05 3.19
C MET A 186 -6.05 -10.79 3.25
N THR A 187 -6.32 -11.49 4.35
CA THR A 187 -7.62 -12.14 4.58
C THR A 187 -8.73 -11.10 4.55
N PHE A 188 -8.54 -9.95 5.21
CA PHE A 188 -9.53 -8.87 5.27
C PHE A 188 -9.91 -8.32 3.88
N ILE A 189 -8.95 -8.14 2.98
CA ILE A 189 -9.21 -7.78 1.58
C ILE A 189 -10.01 -8.87 0.85
N ASN A 190 -9.66 -10.13 1.09
CA ASN A 190 -10.23 -11.28 0.40
C ASN A 190 -11.63 -11.64 0.85
N ILE A 191 -12.08 -11.21 2.04
CA ILE A 191 -13.46 -11.47 2.48
C ILE A 191 -14.39 -10.85 1.43
N PRO A 192 -15.25 -11.66 0.79
CA PRO A 192 -16.04 -11.21 -0.35
C PRO A 192 -17.33 -10.54 0.14
N VAL A 193 -17.18 -9.46 0.92
CA VAL A 193 -18.29 -8.65 1.48
C VAL A 193 -19.14 -8.05 0.37
N GLU A 194 -18.57 -7.88 -0.82
CA GLU A 194 -19.23 -7.37 -2.01
C GLU A 194 -20.38 -8.27 -2.50
N TRP A 195 -20.44 -9.55 -2.11
CA TRP A 195 -21.61 -10.38 -2.41
C TRP A 195 -22.90 -9.79 -1.83
N PHE A 196 -22.82 -9.13 -0.67
CA PHE A 196 -23.97 -8.52 -0.05
C PHE A 196 -24.49 -7.31 -0.82
N SER A 197 -23.65 -6.63 -1.62
CA SER A 197 -24.10 -5.48 -2.43
C SER A 197 -24.97 -5.87 -3.62
N ILE A 198 -25.14 -7.16 -3.91
CA ILE A 198 -26.12 -7.63 -4.91
C ILE A 198 -27.55 -7.56 -4.35
N GLY A 199 -27.71 -7.86 -3.05
CA GLY A 199 -29.02 -7.92 -2.38
C GLY A 199 -29.37 -6.68 -1.58
N PHE A 200 -28.38 -5.89 -1.17
CA PHE A 200 -28.55 -4.71 -0.34
C PHE A 200 -27.86 -3.50 -0.97
N ASP A 201 -28.52 -2.35 -0.89
CA ASP A 201 -27.95 -1.08 -1.31
C ASP A 201 -26.98 -0.53 -0.24
N TRP A 202 -25.69 -0.79 -0.41
CA TRP A 202 -24.63 -0.30 0.47
C TRP A 202 -23.70 0.67 -0.28
N THR A 203 -23.99 1.96 -0.18
CA THR A 203 -23.22 3.05 -0.81
C THR A 203 -21.79 3.19 -0.28
N TRP A 204 -21.50 2.67 0.92
CA TRP A 204 -20.18 2.75 1.57
C TRP A 204 -19.17 1.67 1.09
N MET A 205 -19.55 0.81 0.13
CA MET A 205 -18.72 -0.32 -0.30
C MET A 205 -17.37 0.11 -0.90
N LEU A 206 -17.33 1.21 -1.66
CA LEU A 206 -16.10 1.74 -2.25
C LEU A 206 -15.12 2.15 -1.15
N LEU A 207 -15.57 2.99 -0.21
CA LEU A 207 -14.76 3.45 0.92
C LEU A 207 -14.23 2.27 1.75
N PHE A 208 -15.06 1.27 2.01
CA PHE A 208 -14.61 0.06 2.72
C PHE A 208 -13.62 -0.77 1.90
N GLY A 209 -13.75 -0.82 0.58
CA GLY A 209 -12.75 -1.38 -0.33
C GLY A 209 -11.39 -0.68 -0.23
N ASP A 210 -11.40 0.66 -0.24
CA ASP A 210 -10.18 1.48 -0.19
C ASP A 210 -9.47 1.33 1.16
N ILE A 211 -10.21 1.42 2.27
CA ILE A 211 -9.67 1.23 3.62
C ILE A 211 -8.99 -0.14 3.75
N ARG A 212 -9.63 -1.20 3.24
CA ARG A 212 -9.06 -2.56 3.24
C ARG A 212 -7.72 -2.62 2.50
N GLN A 213 -7.65 -2.01 1.31
CA GLN A 213 -6.43 -1.97 0.50
C GLN A 213 -5.34 -1.11 1.16
N GLY A 214 -5.70 0.06 1.69
CA GLY A 214 -4.78 0.95 2.40
C GLY A 214 -4.14 0.28 3.62
N ILE A 215 -4.91 -0.46 4.42
CA ILE A 215 -4.40 -1.23 5.56
C ILE A 215 -3.39 -2.28 5.09
N PHE A 216 -3.70 -3.03 4.03
CA PHE A 216 -2.77 -4.02 3.48
C PHE A 216 -1.47 -3.41 2.98
N TYR A 217 -1.53 -2.30 2.24
CA TYR A 217 -0.33 -1.63 1.76
C TYR A 217 0.53 -1.11 2.92
N ALA A 218 -0.06 -0.48 3.94
CA ALA A 218 0.65 -0.07 5.14
C ALA A 218 1.34 -1.25 5.84
N MET A 219 0.64 -2.40 5.97
CA MET A 219 1.20 -3.61 6.55
C MET A 219 2.31 -4.24 5.69
N LEU A 220 2.18 -4.22 4.36
CA LEU A 220 3.18 -4.74 3.42
C LEU A 220 4.47 -3.92 3.48
N LEU A 221 4.36 -2.59 3.46
CA LEU A 221 5.51 -1.70 3.59
C LEU A 221 6.20 -1.85 4.96
N SER A 222 5.40 -2.01 6.02
CA SER A 222 5.89 -2.27 7.38
C SER A 222 6.61 -3.62 7.45
N PHE A 223 6.07 -4.65 6.81
CA PHE A 223 6.70 -5.96 6.70
C PHE A 223 8.08 -5.87 6.02
N TRP A 224 8.20 -5.19 4.89
CA TRP A 224 9.49 -5.10 4.18
C TRP A 224 10.58 -4.42 5.00
N ILE A 225 10.25 -3.33 5.70
CA ILE A 225 11.26 -2.59 6.45
C ILE A 225 11.67 -3.34 7.73
N ILE A 226 10.72 -3.97 8.43
CA ILE A 226 11.01 -4.82 9.60
C ILE A 226 11.78 -6.07 9.15
N PHE A 227 11.42 -6.68 8.03
CA PHE A 227 12.14 -7.83 7.47
C PHE A 227 13.60 -7.50 7.17
N CYS A 228 13.87 -6.36 6.53
CA CYS A 228 15.23 -5.90 6.27
C CYS A 228 16.00 -5.65 7.58
N GLY A 229 15.35 -5.06 8.57
CA GLY A 229 15.96 -4.76 9.87
C GLY A 229 16.31 -6.00 10.69
N GLU A 230 15.39 -6.95 10.81
CA GLU A 230 15.61 -8.16 11.59
C GLU A 230 16.73 -9.06 10.99
N HIS A 231 16.99 -8.96 9.69
CA HIS A 231 18.10 -9.64 9.03
C HIS A 231 19.44 -8.88 9.12
N MET A 232 19.49 -7.71 9.76
CA MET A 232 20.76 -7.05 10.10
C MET A 232 21.44 -7.77 11.26
N MET A 233 22.59 -8.38 10.99
CA MET A 233 23.27 -9.28 11.91
C MET A 233 23.89 -8.60 13.17
N ASP A 234 24.04 -7.27 13.19
CA ASP A 234 24.75 -6.53 14.26
C ASP A 234 23.88 -5.58 15.12
N GLN A 235 22.54 -5.59 15.00
CA GLN A 235 21.66 -4.72 15.80
C GLN A 235 21.43 -5.27 17.22
N HIS A 236 21.66 -4.44 18.25
CA HIS A 236 21.57 -4.82 19.67
C HIS A 236 20.13 -4.86 20.22
N GLU A 237 19.19 -4.16 19.59
CA GLU A 237 17.76 -4.19 19.94
C GLU A 237 16.95 -4.89 18.84
N ARG A 238 16.80 -6.21 18.97
CA ARG A 238 15.95 -7.03 18.08
C ARG A 238 14.60 -7.30 18.73
N ASN A 239 13.61 -7.70 17.93
CA ASN A 239 12.30 -8.17 18.39
C ASN A 239 11.36 -7.15 19.07
N HIS A 240 11.72 -5.86 19.11
CA HIS A 240 10.86 -4.81 19.65
C HIS A 240 10.43 -3.82 18.56
N ILE A 241 9.10 -3.62 18.40
CA ILE A 241 8.54 -2.65 17.44
C ILE A 241 9.03 -1.23 17.73
N ALA A 242 9.25 -0.89 19.00
CA ALA A 242 9.76 0.42 19.41
C ALA A 242 11.09 0.79 18.75
N GLY A 243 11.96 -0.20 18.49
CA GLY A 243 13.23 0.01 17.78
C GLY A 243 13.06 0.44 16.32
N TYR A 244 11.88 0.18 15.72
CA TYR A 244 11.56 0.52 14.33
C TYR A 244 10.73 1.80 14.18
N TRP A 245 10.47 2.55 15.26
CA TRP A 245 9.58 3.72 15.23
C TRP A 245 9.97 4.75 14.15
N LYS A 246 11.28 4.95 13.93
CA LYS A 246 11.79 5.88 12.91
C LYS A 246 11.46 5.41 11.48
N GLN A 247 11.40 4.10 11.27
CA GLN A 247 11.11 3.47 9.99
C GLN A 247 9.61 3.32 9.73
N VAL A 248 8.81 2.99 10.76
CA VAL A 248 7.36 2.80 10.62
C VAL A 248 6.56 4.10 10.75
N GLY A 249 7.12 5.13 11.39
CA GLY A 249 6.51 6.44 11.54
C GLY A 249 6.04 7.08 10.22
N PRO A 250 6.89 7.13 9.17
CA PRO A 250 6.50 7.64 7.85
C PRO A 250 5.33 6.86 7.24
N ILE A 251 5.30 5.53 7.40
CA ILE A 251 4.21 4.69 6.89
C ILE A 251 2.91 5.03 7.62
N ALA A 252 2.95 5.13 8.95
CA ALA A 252 1.79 5.47 9.76
C ALA A 252 1.23 6.86 9.41
N VAL A 253 2.10 7.88 9.35
CA VAL A 253 1.70 9.26 8.98
C VAL A 253 1.15 9.31 7.56
N GLY A 254 1.84 8.71 6.59
CA GLY A 254 1.37 8.69 5.19
C GLY A 254 0.02 7.98 5.04
N SER A 255 -0.15 6.83 5.68
CA SER A 255 -1.42 6.09 5.66
C SER A 255 -2.56 6.85 6.33
N PHE A 256 -2.28 7.56 7.42
CA PHE A 256 -3.27 8.39 8.11
C PHE A 256 -3.67 9.62 7.28
N CYS A 257 -2.73 10.27 6.59
CA CYS A 257 -3.03 11.37 5.67
C CYS A 257 -3.92 10.91 4.50
N LEU A 258 -3.62 9.75 3.90
CA LEU A 258 -4.45 9.18 2.84
C LEU A 258 -5.83 8.75 3.35
N PHE A 259 -5.91 8.19 4.55
CA PHE A 259 -7.19 7.87 5.18
C PHE A 259 -8.07 9.11 5.39
N ILE A 260 -7.50 10.22 5.88
CA ILE A 260 -8.25 11.47 6.01
C ILE A 260 -8.71 11.96 4.64
N PHE A 261 -7.84 11.92 3.63
CA PHE A 261 -8.19 12.31 2.28
C PHE A 261 -9.38 11.49 1.73
N ASP A 262 -9.34 10.16 1.85
CA ASP A 262 -10.43 9.28 1.39
C ASP A 262 -11.73 9.53 2.18
N MET A 263 -11.64 9.77 3.49
CA MET A 263 -12.79 10.13 4.32
C MET A 263 -13.39 11.48 3.96
N CYS A 264 -12.57 12.46 3.55
CA CYS A 264 -13.05 13.77 3.11
C CYS A 264 -13.63 13.74 1.70
N GLU A 265 -13.08 12.97 0.77
CA GLU A 265 -13.62 12.86 -0.59
C GLU A 265 -14.76 11.84 -0.65
N ARG A 266 -14.43 10.55 -0.53
CA ARG A 266 -15.40 9.46 -0.68
C ARG A 266 -16.34 9.37 0.51
N GLY A 267 -15.88 9.68 1.72
CA GLY A 267 -16.75 9.67 2.91
C GLY A 267 -17.89 10.69 2.85
N VAL A 268 -17.65 11.88 2.29
CA VAL A 268 -18.69 12.91 2.09
C VAL A 268 -19.59 12.57 0.89
N GLN A 269 -19.06 11.88 -0.13
CA GLN A 269 -19.86 11.41 -1.26
C GLN A 269 -20.99 10.45 -0.88
N LEU A 270 -20.90 9.77 0.28
CA LEU A 270 -21.99 8.93 0.79
C LEU A 270 -23.27 9.72 1.09
N THR A 271 -23.14 10.98 1.53
CA THR A 271 -24.30 11.85 1.81
C THR A 271 -24.65 12.73 0.63
N ASN A 272 -23.65 13.20 -0.11
CA ASN A 272 -23.84 13.99 -1.32
C ASN A 272 -23.07 13.39 -2.50
N PRO A 273 -23.73 12.65 -3.42
CA PRO A 273 -23.09 12.02 -4.57
C PRO A 273 -22.38 12.99 -5.51
N PHE A 274 -22.76 14.28 -5.49
CA PHE A 274 -22.18 15.34 -6.31
C PHE A 274 -21.03 16.08 -5.61
N TYR A 275 -20.64 15.67 -4.40
CA TYR A 275 -19.53 16.28 -3.69
C TYR A 275 -18.20 15.96 -4.36
N SER A 276 -17.32 16.97 -4.43
CA SER A 276 -15.91 16.78 -4.73
C SER A 276 -15.08 17.87 -4.07
N ILE A 277 -14.05 17.45 -3.33
CA ILE A 277 -13.12 18.30 -2.58
C ILE A 277 -12.38 19.28 -3.49
N TRP A 278 -12.19 18.88 -4.75
CA TRP A 278 -11.53 19.64 -5.83
C TRP A 278 -12.33 20.86 -6.31
N THR A 279 -13.58 21.02 -5.86
CA THR A 279 -14.44 22.14 -6.25
C THR A 279 -14.12 23.41 -5.44
N THR A 280 -13.92 23.24 -4.13
CA THR A 280 -13.64 24.35 -3.21
C THR A 280 -12.15 24.67 -3.19
N ASP A 281 -11.78 25.95 -3.09
CA ASP A 281 -10.36 26.36 -3.04
C ASP A 281 -9.67 25.80 -1.80
N VAL A 282 -10.29 25.98 -0.63
CA VAL A 282 -9.77 25.45 0.65
C VAL A 282 -9.70 23.92 0.62
N GLY A 283 -10.73 23.25 0.08
CA GLY A 283 -10.72 21.79 -0.03
C GLY A 283 -9.59 21.29 -0.94
N THR A 284 -9.37 21.93 -2.09
CA THR A 284 -8.30 21.57 -3.02
C THR A 284 -6.92 21.75 -2.39
N GLU A 285 -6.70 22.86 -1.69
CA GLU A 285 -5.44 23.10 -0.97
C GLU A 285 -5.19 22.04 0.11
N LEU A 286 -6.22 21.70 0.90
CA LEU A 286 -6.12 20.65 1.93
C LEU A 286 -5.89 19.27 1.32
N ALA A 287 -6.62 18.91 0.26
CA ALA A 287 -6.45 17.65 -0.47
C ALA A 287 -5.02 17.50 -1.00
N MET A 288 -4.53 18.54 -1.67
CA MET A 288 -3.16 18.59 -2.17
C MET A 288 -2.15 18.49 -1.03
N ALA A 289 -2.37 19.17 0.10
CA ALA A 289 -1.51 19.06 1.26
C ALA A 289 -1.42 17.63 1.81
N PHE A 290 -2.55 16.91 1.95
CA PHE A 290 -2.55 15.50 2.38
C PHE A 290 -1.79 14.59 1.42
N ILE A 291 -2.00 14.76 0.11
CA ILE A 291 -1.32 13.98 -0.93
C ILE A 291 0.18 14.27 -0.93
N ILE A 292 0.58 15.54 -0.83
CA ILE A 292 1.99 15.95 -0.77
C ILE A 292 2.67 15.36 0.47
N VAL A 293 2.04 15.46 1.65
CA VAL A 293 2.59 14.88 2.88
C VAL A 293 2.73 13.36 2.76
N ALA A 294 1.73 12.66 2.22
CA ALA A 294 1.81 11.23 1.95
C ALA A 294 2.95 10.88 0.97
N GLY A 295 3.14 11.68 -0.08
CA GLY A 295 4.23 11.53 -1.04
C GLY A 295 5.61 11.73 -0.41
N ILE A 296 5.78 12.75 0.44
CA ILE A 296 7.02 12.97 1.21
C ILE A 296 7.31 11.77 2.12
N CYS A 297 6.29 11.27 2.83
CA CYS A 297 6.43 10.09 3.70
C CYS A 297 6.86 8.85 2.91
N LEU A 298 6.28 8.63 1.72
CA LEU A 298 6.63 7.52 0.85
C LEU A 298 8.07 7.60 0.33
N CYS A 299 8.51 8.79 -0.10
CA CYS A 299 9.89 9.01 -0.52
C CYS A 299 10.89 8.78 0.61
N LEU A 300 10.58 9.27 1.82
CA LEU A 300 11.41 9.08 3.00
C LEU A 300 11.45 7.59 3.43
N TYR A 301 10.33 6.88 3.32
CA TYR A 301 10.29 5.42 3.48
C TYR A 301 11.22 4.71 2.50
N PHE A 302 11.16 5.04 1.20
CA PHE A 302 12.04 4.42 0.20
C PHE A 302 13.52 4.70 0.47
N LEU A 303 13.88 5.91 0.89
CA LEU A 303 15.25 6.23 1.30
C LEU A 303 15.71 5.34 2.46
N PHE A 304 14.87 5.13 3.48
CA PHE A 304 15.18 4.22 4.58
C PHE A 304 15.28 2.77 4.14
N LEU A 305 14.37 2.30 3.29
CA LEU A 305 14.41 0.93 2.78
C LEU A 305 15.70 0.67 1.98
N CYS A 306 16.06 1.57 1.06
CA CYS A 306 17.30 1.48 0.28
C CYS A 306 18.54 1.49 1.18
N PHE A 307 18.56 2.37 2.19
CA PHE A 307 19.65 2.43 3.17
C PHE A 307 19.79 1.13 3.96
N MET A 308 18.69 0.58 4.46
CA MET A 308 18.66 -0.69 5.21
C MET A 308 19.12 -1.85 4.33
N VAL A 309 18.62 -1.95 3.09
CA VAL A 309 19.04 -2.97 2.12
C VAL A 309 20.54 -2.88 1.86
N PHE A 310 21.07 -1.68 1.65
CA PHE A 310 22.51 -1.46 1.48
C PHE A 310 23.31 -1.91 2.71
N GLN A 311 22.85 -1.55 3.92
CA GLN A 311 23.48 -1.99 5.16
C GLN A 311 23.48 -3.51 5.32
N VAL A 312 22.35 -4.18 5.03
CA VAL A 312 22.24 -5.63 5.09
C VAL A 312 23.22 -6.28 4.12
N PHE A 313 23.29 -5.83 2.86
CA PHE A 313 24.25 -6.36 1.89
C PHE A 313 25.70 -6.16 2.33
N ARG A 314 26.04 -4.98 2.87
CA ARG A 314 27.39 -4.72 3.39
C ARG A 314 27.73 -5.62 4.57
N ASN A 315 26.77 -5.86 5.46
CA ASN A 315 26.93 -6.77 6.61
C ASN A 315 27.11 -8.22 6.15
N ILE A 316 26.27 -8.69 5.22
CA ILE A 316 26.38 -10.03 4.62
C ILE A 316 27.76 -10.21 3.98
N SER A 317 28.23 -9.25 3.19
CA SER A 317 29.56 -9.28 2.57
C SER A 317 30.68 -9.36 3.62
N GLY A 318 30.60 -8.55 4.68
CA GLY A 318 31.57 -8.55 5.78
C GLY A 318 31.55 -9.84 6.62
N LYS A 319 30.39 -10.46 6.83
CA LYS A 319 30.30 -11.74 7.55
C LYS A 319 30.72 -12.92 6.67
N GLN A 320 30.45 -12.89 5.36
CA GLN A 320 30.87 -13.96 4.45
C GLN A 320 32.39 -14.20 4.45
N SER A 321 33.21 -13.16 4.64
CA SER A 321 34.67 -13.34 4.76
C SER A 321 35.12 -14.02 6.05
N SER A 322 34.30 -13.97 7.11
CA SER A 322 34.58 -14.59 8.41
C SER A 322 33.87 -15.92 8.63
N LEU A 323 32.92 -16.31 7.77
CA LEU A 323 32.21 -17.59 7.84
C LEU A 323 33.13 -18.83 7.84
N PRO A 324 34.24 -18.88 7.07
CA PRO A 324 35.13 -20.04 7.08
C PRO A 324 35.82 -20.28 8.43
N ALA A 325 35.97 -19.23 9.25
CA ALA A 325 36.64 -19.27 10.55
C ALA A 325 35.69 -19.61 11.72
N MET A 326 34.39 -19.80 11.47
CA MET A 326 33.40 -20.11 12.52
C MET A 326 33.15 -21.62 12.67
N SER A 327 32.66 -22.02 13.84
CA SER A 327 32.23 -23.41 14.08
C SER A 327 31.14 -23.85 13.09
N LYS A 328 31.16 -25.13 12.70
CA LYS A 328 30.29 -25.71 11.65
C LYS A 328 28.79 -25.42 11.89
N VAL A 329 28.33 -25.52 13.14
CA VAL A 329 26.93 -25.27 13.53
C VAL A 329 26.55 -23.80 13.35
N ARG A 330 27.41 -22.88 13.81
CA ARG A 330 27.19 -21.43 13.68
C ARG A 330 27.23 -20.98 12.23
N ARG A 331 28.14 -21.54 11.44
CA ARG A 331 28.26 -21.28 10.00
C ARG A 331 26.98 -21.64 9.24
N LEU A 332 26.46 -22.86 9.44
CA LEU A 332 25.23 -23.32 8.79
C LEU A 332 24.00 -22.46 9.15
N HIS A 333 23.92 -21.98 10.39
CA HIS A 333 22.86 -21.07 10.81
C HIS A 333 22.89 -19.73 10.05
N TYR A 334 24.06 -19.08 9.97
CA TYR A 334 24.22 -17.82 9.25
C TYR A 334 24.07 -17.97 7.73
N GLU A 335 24.60 -19.05 7.13
CA GLU A 335 24.39 -19.35 5.71
C GLU A 335 22.90 -19.51 5.38
N GLY A 336 22.14 -20.21 6.24
CA GLY A 336 20.69 -20.34 6.11
C GLY A 336 19.95 -19.00 6.22
N LEU A 337 20.35 -18.13 7.15
CA LEU A 337 19.75 -16.80 7.33
C LEU A 337 20.02 -15.90 6.11
N ILE A 338 21.25 -15.90 5.60
CA ILE A 338 21.64 -15.15 4.40
C ILE A 338 20.88 -15.65 3.17
N PHE A 339 20.76 -16.96 2.99
CA PHE A 339 20.03 -17.54 1.87
C PHE A 339 18.55 -17.13 1.88
N ARG A 340 17.87 -17.24 3.03
CA ARG A 340 16.47 -16.83 3.19
C ARG A 340 16.26 -15.36 2.86
N PHE A 341 17.14 -14.49 3.35
CA PHE A 341 17.09 -13.06 3.05
C PHE A 341 17.22 -12.79 1.55
N LYS A 342 18.26 -13.34 0.89
CA LYS A 342 18.49 -13.14 -0.55
C LYS A 342 17.35 -13.69 -1.40
N PHE A 343 16.84 -14.87 -1.04
CA PHE A 343 15.72 -15.51 -1.73
C PHE A 343 14.45 -14.66 -1.66
N LEU A 344 14.04 -14.24 -0.46
CA LEU A 344 12.82 -13.46 -0.31
C LEU A 344 12.94 -12.07 -0.97
N MET A 345 14.09 -11.43 -0.82
CA MET A 345 14.35 -10.13 -1.44
C MET A 345 14.26 -10.23 -2.97
N LEU A 346 14.83 -11.26 -3.60
CA LEU A 346 14.74 -11.46 -5.05
C LEU A 346 13.29 -11.63 -5.51
N ILE A 347 12.50 -12.46 -4.81
CA ILE A 347 11.08 -12.64 -5.12
C ILE A 347 10.32 -11.32 -4.95
N THR A 348 10.59 -10.57 -3.89
CA THR A 348 9.93 -9.29 -3.61
C THR A 348 10.22 -8.27 -4.71
N LEU A 349 11.48 -8.15 -5.14
CA LEU A 349 11.87 -7.28 -6.26
C LEU A 349 11.22 -7.72 -7.56
N ALA A 350 11.15 -9.03 -7.84
CA ALA A 350 10.49 -9.56 -9.02
C ALA A 350 8.98 -9.23 -9.02
N CYS A 351 8.28 -9.44 -7.90
CA CYS A 351 6.86 -9.09 -7.76
C CYS A 351 6.62 -7.58 -7.93
N ALA A 352 7.46 -6.74 -7.32
CA ALA A 352 7.37 -5.28 -7.46
C ALA A 352 7.63 -4.84 -8.91
N ALA A 353 8.68 -5.36 -9.55
CA ALA A 353 9.01 -5.05 -10.94
C ALA A 353 7.88 -5.47 -11.90
N MET A 354 7.33 -6.69 -11.74
CA MET A 354 6.18 -7.12 -12.54
C MET A 354 4.97 -6.22 -12.33
N THR A 355 4.68 -5.82 -11.08
CA THR A 355 3.57 -4.89 -10.78
C THR A 355 3.72 -3.58 -11.53
N VAL A 356 4.92 -2.97 -11.48
CA VAL A 356 5.19 -1.69 -12.16
C VAL A 356 5.15 -1.86 -13.68
N ILE A 357 5.79 -2.89 -14.23
CA ILE A 357 5.82 -3.14 -15.68
C ILE A 357 4.39 -3.29 -16.21
N PHE A 358 3.58 -4.15 -15.61
CA PHE A 358 2.20 -4.37 -16.08
C PHE A 358 1.30 -3.16 -15.83
N PHE A 359 1.55 -2.36 -14.79
CA PHE A 359 0.87 -1.09 -14.60
C PHE A 359 1.19 -0.10 -15.73
N ILE A 360 2.47 0.07 -16.10
CA ILE A 360 2.83 0.94 -17.22
C ILE A 360 2.22 0.45 -18.53
N VAL A 361 2.25 -0.87 -18.77
CA VAL A 361 1.62 -1.47 -19.96
C VAL A 361 0.10 -1.21 -19.99
N SER A 362 -0.60 -1.31 -18.87
CA SER A 362 -2.05 -1.07 -18.81
C SER A 362 -2.42 0.40 -18.99
N GLN A 363 -1.56 1.33 -18.58
CA GLN A 363 -1.77 2.77 -18.79
C GLN A 363 -1.49 3.22 -20.23
N VAL A 364 -0.52 2.59 -20.91
CA VAL A 364 -0.13 2.97 -22.27
C VAL A 364 -0.96 2.27 -23.35
N THR A 365 -1.57 1.13 -23.03
CA THR A 365 -2.34 0.32 -23.98
C THR A 365 -3.82 0.71 -23.94
N GLU A 366 -4.50 0.68 -25.10
CA GLU A 366 -5.95 0.93 -25.25
C GLU A 366 -6.86 -0.16 -24.61
N GLY A 367 -6.35 -0.91 -23.62
CA GLY A 367 -7.11 -1.85 -22.78
C GLY A 367 -7.41 -3.22 -23.39
N HIS A 368 -7.28 -3.41 -24.71
CA HIS A 368 -7.54 -4.67 -25.38
C HIS A 368 -6.56 -4.97 -26.53
N TRP A 369 -6.05 -6.20 -26.59
CA TRP A 369 -5.25 -6.71 -27.71
C TRP A 369 -6.05 -7.72 -28.51
N LYS A 370 -6.05 -7.60 -29.84
CA LYS A 370 -6.57 -8.65 -30.72
C LYS A 370 -5.44 -9.61 -31.09
N TRP A 371 -5.41 -10.78 -30.47
CA TRP A 371 -4.52 -11.86 -30.88
C TRP A 371 -5.31 -12.82 -31.77
N GLY A 372 -5.18 -12.67 -33.09
CA GLY A 372 -5.96 -13.43 -34.05
C GLY A 372 -7.47 -13.15 -33.91
N GLY A 373 -8.25 -14.20 -33.61
CA GLY A 373 -9.71 -14.11 -33.45
C GLY A 373 -10.20 -13.76 -32.04
N VAL A 374 -9.31 -13.61 -31.04
CA VAL A 374 -9.69 -13.38 -29.64
C VAL A 374 -9.18 -12.03 -29.15
N THR A 375 -10.08 -11.25 -28.52
CA THR A 375 -9.74 -10.00 -27.82
C THR A 375 -9.32 -10.31 -26.38
N VAL A 376 -8.07 -10.02 -26.03
CA VAL A 376 -7.54 -10.15 -24.66
C VAL A 376 -7.63 -8.79 -23.96
N GLN A 377 -8.39 -8.71 -22.86
CA GLN A 377 -8.51 -7.50 -22.06
C GLN A 377 -7.37 -7.39 -21.05
N VAL A 378 -6.33 -6.64 -21.42
CA VAL A 378 -5.09 -6.48 -20.63
C VAL A 378 -5.37 -5.80 -19.29
N ASN A 379 -6.32 -4.87 -19.22
CA ASN A 379 -6.67 -4.18 -17.97
C ASN A 379 -7.28 -5.13 -16.92
N SER A 380 -8.20 -5.99 -17.34
CA SER A 380 -8.79 -6.98 -16.43
C SER A 380 -7.74 -7.99 -15.95
N ALA A 381 -6.87 -8.44 -16.86
CA ALA A 381 -5.80 -9.38 -16.56
C ALA A 381 -4.78 -8.78 -15.59
N PHE A 382 -4.49 -7.48 -15.70
CA PHE A 382 -3.66 -6.77 -14.73
C PHE A 382 -4.26 -6.83 -13.32
N PHE A 383 -5.52 -6.42 -13.14
CA PHE A 383 -6.15 -6.42 -11.81
C PHE A 383 -6.20 -7.83 -11.20
N THR A 384 -6.64 -8.83 -11.95
CA THR A 384 -6.68 -10.22 -11.44
C THR A 384 -5.28 -10.79 -11.21
N GLY A 385 -4.33 -10.50 -12.10
CA GLY A 385 -2.96 -11.00 -12.02
C GLY A 385 -2.21 -10.45 -10.81
N ILE A 386 -2.28 -9.14 -10.58
CA ILE A 386 -1.67 -8.50 -9.40
C ILE A 386 -2.33 -9.01 -8.12
N TYR A 387 -3.66 -9.09 -8.09
CA TYR A 387 -4.38 -9.61 -6.93
C TYR A 387 -3.99 -11.06 -6.60
N GLY A 388 -3.90 -11.93 -7.60
CA GLY A 388 -3.46 -13.31 -7.44
C GLY A 388 -1.99 -13.43 -7.00
N MET A 389 -1.11 -12.62 -7.59
CA MET A 389 0.31 -12.60 -7.26
C MET A 389 0.58 -12.23 -5.80
N TRP A 390 -0.07 -11.18 -5.28
CA TRP A 390 0.11 -10.77 -3.88
C TRP A 390 -0.52 -11.77 -2.90
N ASN A 391 -1.61 -12.44 -3.28
CA ASN A 391 -2.16 -13.56 -2.52
C ASN A 391 -1.16 -14.72 -2.39
N LEU A 392 -0.55 -15.12 -3.51
CA LEU A 392 0.46 -16.17 -3.53
C LEU A 392 1.73 -15.77 -2.78
N TYR A 393 2.12 -14.49 -2.85
CA TYR A 393 3.24 -13.95 -2.09
C TYR A 393 3.02 -14.10 -0.57
N VAL A 394 1.86 -13.68 -0.07
CA VAL A 394 1.49 -13.78 1.35
C VAL A 394 1.32 -15.24 1.79
N PHE A 395 0.75 -16.10 0.93
CA PHE A 395 0.69 -17.54 1.15
C PHE A 395 2.09 -18.14 1.31
N ALA A 396 3.00 -17.83 0.38
CA ALA A 396 4.37 -18.33 0.39
C ALA A 396 5.14 -17.86 1.62
N LEU A 397 4.94 -16.61 2.06
CA LEU A 397 5.52 -16.10 3.31
C LEU A 397 5.11 -16.93 4.52
N MET A 398 3.81 -17.13 4.73
CA MET A 398 3.31 -17.93 5.85
C MET A 398 3.79 -19.38 5.77
N PHE A 399 3.85 -19.96 4.57
CA PHE A 399 4.31 -21.33 4.40
C PHE A 399 5.82 -21.49 4.66
N LEU A 400 6.67 -20.65 4.07
CA LEU A 400 8.13 -20.77 4.13
C LEU A 400 8.72 -20.36 5.48
N TYR A 401 8.07 -19.41 6.18
CA TYR A 401 8.51 -18.93 7.49
C TYR A 401 7.81 -19.63 8.66
N ALA A 402 7.05 -20.70 8.41
CA ALA A 402 6.47 -21.51 9.46
C ALA A 402 7.52 -22.38 10.19
N PRO A 403 7.36 -22.61 11.51
CA PRO A 403 8.18 -23.57 12.23
C PRO A 403 8.07 -24.98 11.64
N SER A 404 9.20 -25.65 11.39
CA SER A 404 9.28 -27.04 10.90
C SER A 404 9.51 -28.04 12.05
N HIS A 405 9.04 -29.29 11.89
CA HIS A 405 9.24 -30.38 12.86
C HIS A 405 10.57 -31.12 12.69
N LYS A 406 11.43 -30.68 11.78
CA LYS A 406 12.68 -31.39 11.53
C LYS A 406 13.66 -31.14 12.68
N ASN A 407 13.70 -32.07 13.63
CA ASN A 407 14.74 -32.16 14.64
C ASN A 407 16.07 -32.42 13.92
N TYR A 408 16.97 -31.44 13.91
CA TYR A 408 18.36 -31.68 13.57
C TYR A 408 19.04 -32.26 14.82
N GLY A 409 18.89 -33.57 15.03
CA GLY A 409 19.53 -34.30 16.11
C GLY A 409 19.62 -35.78 15.74
N GLU A 410 20.82 -36.35 15.91
CA GLU A 410 21.19 -37.77 15.78
C GLU A 410 21.59 -38.29 14.40
N ASP A 411 22.65 -37.72 13.80
CA ASP A 411 23.46 -38.43 12.78
C ASP A 411 24.97 -38.13 12.92
N GLN A 412 25.46 -37.94 14.15
CA GLN A 412 26.90 -37.92 14.47
C GLN A 412 27.19 -38.54 15.84
N SER A 413 26.68 -39.74 16.08
CA SER A 413 27.19 -40.65 17.12
C SER A 413 27.71 -41.90 16.45
N ASN A 414 28.88 -41.81 15.81
CA ASN A 414 29.83 -42.92 15.70
C ASN A 414 31.18 -42.42 15.19
N GLY A 415 32.19 -42.46 16.07
CA GLY A 415 33.61 -42.45 15.72
C GLY A 415 34.30 -41.08 15.72
N ASP A 416 34.65 -40.56 16.90
CA ASP A 416 36.07 -40.50 17.29
C ASP A 416 36.22 -39.98 18.73
N LEU A 417 36.93 -40.75 19.55
CA LEU A 417 37.46 -40.29 20.83
C LEU A 417 38.57 -39.26 20.55
N GLY A 418 38.31 -38.00 20.87
CA GLY A 418 39.30 -36.93 20.80
C GLY A 418 38.96 -35.80 21.76
N VAL A 419 39.74 -35.69 22.83
CA VAL A 419 39.67 -34.68 23.89
C VAL A 419 39.56 -33.26 23.31
N HIS A 420 38.45 -32.58 23.55
CA HIS A 420 38.41 -31.12 23.60
C HIS A 420 37.40 -30.66 24.66
N SER A 421 37.94 -30.26 25.80
CA SER A 421 37.24 -29.52 26.84
C SER A 421 36.86 -28.12 26.36
N GLY A 422 35.62 -27.71 26.61
CA GLY A 422 35.26 -26.29 26.79
C GLY A 422 34.86 -25.52 25.54
N GLU A 423 33.62 -25.72 25.08
CA GLU A 423 32.77 -24.62 24.57
C GLU A 423 31.31 -25.10 24.51
N GLU A 424 30.68 -25.25 25.67
CA GLU A 424 29.22 -25.18 25.75
C GLU A 424 28.80 -23.75 25.41
N VAL A 425 28.33 -23.56 24.18
CA VAL A 425 27.71 -22.30 23.77
C VAL A 425 26.35 -22.19 24.47
N GLN A 426 26.36 -21.58 25.65
CA GLN A 426 25.21 -20.89 26.23
C GLN A 426 24.71 -19.88 25.21
N LEU A 427 23.65 -20.25 24.49
CA LEU A 427 22.83 -19.28 23.77
C LEU A 427 21.94 -18.61 24.82
N THR A 428 22.37 -17.45 25.30
CA THR A 428 21.59 -16.57 26.18
C THR A 428 20.33 -16.10 25.44
N THR A 429 19.26 -16.90 25.52
CA THR A 429 17.90 -16.40 25.63
C THR A 429 17.55 -16.47 27.11
N THR A 430 17.49 -15.30 27.73
CA THR A 430 16.95 -14.98 29.06
C THR A 430 16.33 -16.17 29.80
N ILE A 431 17.12 -16.85 30.63
CA ILE A 431 16.60 -17.83 31.58
C ILE A 431 16.16 -17.06 32.82
N THR A 432 14.84 -17.02 33.07
CA THR A 432 14.32 -16.78 34.41
C THR A 432 14.42 -18.11 35.16
N HIS A 433 15.54 -18.37 35.83
CA HIS A 433 15.66 -19.53 36.71
C HIS A 433 15.00 -19.18 38.05
N VAL A 434 13.85 -19.80 38.29
CA VAL A 434 13.39 -20.16 39.64
C VAL A 434 14.24 -21.34 40.06
N ASP A 435 15.24 -21.09 40.90
CA ASP A 435 15.65 -21.93 42.03
C ASP A 435 16.96 -21.40 42.65
N GLY A 436 17.06 -21.50 43.98
CA GLY A 436 17.97 -20.77 44.87
C GLY A 436 19.48 -21.01 44.69
N PRO A 437 20.31 -20.30 45.47
CA PRO A 437 21.73 -20.11 45.17
C PRO A 437 22.56 -21.35 45.45
N THR A 438 23.28 -21.81 44.42
CA THR A 438 24.33 -22.84 44.51
C THR A 438 25.59 -22.31 45.19
N GLU A 439 26.25 -23.20 45.93
CA GLU A 439 27.26 -22.99 46.98
C GLU A 439 28.59 -22.31 46.60
N ILE A 440 28.74 -21.80 45.38
CA ILE A 440 30.00 -21.21 44.89
C ILE A 440 30.17 -19.74 45.33
N TYR A 441 29.10 -19.10 45.84
CA TYR A 441 29.13 -17.70 46.31
C TYR A 441 29.53 -17.51 47.79
N LYS A 442 29.79 -18.57 48.56
CA LYS A 442 30.19 -18.46 49.98
C LYS A 442 31.70 -18.41 50.25
N LEU A 443 32.55 -18.77 49.28
CA LEU A 443 33.99 -18.91 49.51
C LEU A 443 34.81 -17.66 49.18
N THR A 444 34.26 -16.69 48.43
CA THR A 444 35.03 -15.52 47.96
C THR A 444 34.85 -14.25 48.79
N ARG A 445 34.20 -14.33 49.96
CA ARG A 445 33.96 -13.15 50.85
C ARG A 445 34.78 -13.15 52.15
N LYS A 446 35.76 -14.05 52.32
CA LYS A 446 36.49 -14.18 53.59
C LYS A 446 37.91 -13.61 53.65
N GLU A 447 38.38 -12.87 52.64
CA GLU A 447 39.73 -12.27 52.64
C GLU A 447 39.75 -10.77 52.32
N ALA A 448 38.82 -10.01 52.92
CA ALA A 448 38.93 -8.55 52.95
C ALA A 448 38.30 -7.98 54.23
N GLN A 449 38.92 -8.30 55.37
CA GLN A 449 38.76 -7.57 56.63
C GLN A 449 39.97 -7.86 57.53
N GLU A 450 41.02 -7.06 57.36
CA GLU A 450 41.80 -6.45 58.44
C GLU A 450 42.32 -5.09 57.95
#